data_AF-A0A1D1VKK8-F1
#
_entry.id   AF-A0A1D1VKK8-F1
#
_cell.length_a   1.000
_cell.length_b   1.000
_cell.length_c   1.000
_cell.angle_alpha   90.00
_cell.angle_beta   90.00
_cell.angle_gamma   90.00
#
_symmetry.space_group_name_H-M   'P 1'
#
loop_
_entity.id
_entity.type
_entity.pdbx_description
1 polymer ?
#
loop_
_entity_poly.entity_id
_entity_poly.type
_entity_poly.pdbx_seq_one_letter_code
_entity_poly.pdbx_strand_id
1 'polypeptide(L)'
;MEEGLEEAVRAKTGPMKVVSKILCLMHDHYSLFLLKNCLCLPKLLYILRCSAVWKFPEVLKEFDEVVRSSLAEITNIQMSAEPWRQATFPVGLGGLGIRRTEEVALPAFLASIHSVQKLVLSILPGAASDSETDLALTRWTFLSCVISSEPGTFLF
;
A
#
# COMPACT_ATOMS: atom_id res chain seq x y z
N MET A 1 16.58 11.91 9.07
CA MET A 1 16.06 10.55 9.30
C MET A 1 14.99 10.17 8.28
N GLU A 2 14.22 11.13 7.76
CA GLU A 2 13.16 10.91 6.77
C GLU A 2 13.66 10.44 5.39
N GLU A 3 14.80 10.95 4.90
CA GLU A 3 15.42 10.50 3.63
C GLU A 3 15.70 8.98 3.59
N GLY A 4 16.01 8.37 4.74
CA GLY A 4 16.26 6.93 4.80
C GLY A 4 15.03 6.07 4.53
N LEU A 5 13.83 6.62 4.75
CA LEU A 5 12.58 5.91 4.52
C LEU A 5 12.24 5.84 3.04
N GLU A 6 12.42 6.94 2.33
CA GLU A 6 12.26 7.01 0.87
C GLU A 6 13.21 6.03 0.18
N GLU A 7 14.47 6.01 0.61
CA GLU A 7 15.47 5.08 0.08
C GLU A 7 15.11 3.62 0.36
N ALA A 8 14.56 3.30 1.55
CA ALA A 8 14.13 1.95 1.87
C ALA A 8 13.01 1.44 0.96
N VAL A 9 12.06 2.30 0.57
CA VAL A 9 11.01 1.95 -0.39
C VAL A 9 11.60 1.81 -1.80
N ARG A 10 12.41 2.77 -2.25
CA ARG A 10 13.09 2.71 -3.56
C ARG A 10 13.98 1.49 -3.73
N ALA A 11 14.67 1.09 -2.66
CA ALA A 11 15.47 -0.13 -2.60
C ALA A 11 14.63 -1.40 -2.83
N LYS A 12 13.31 -1.37 -2.56
CA LYS A 12 12.38 -2.46 -2.92
C LYS A 12 11.80 -2.31 -4.32
N THR A 13 11.63 -1.08 -4.81
CA THR A 13 11.15 -0.79 -6.17
C THR A 13 12.12 -1.30 -7.25
N GLY A 14 13.43 -1.16 -7.05
CA GLY A 14 14.44 -1.65 -8.00
C GLY A 14 14.31 -3.15 -8.33
N PRO A 15 14.40 -4.04 -7.33
CA PRO A 15 14.17 -5.48 -7.50
C PRO A 15 12.78 -5.81 -8.05
N MET A 16 11.75 -5.02 -7.74
CA MET A 16 10.40 -5.21 -8.27
C MET A 16 10.37 -5.07 -9.79
N LYS A 17 11.07 -4.07 -10.37
CA LYS A 17 11.20 -3.89 -11.82
C LYS A 17 11.87 -5.08 -12.51
N VAL A 18 12.82 -5.72 -11.85
CA VAL A 18 13.50 -6.91 -12.40
C VAL A 18 12.56 -8.10 -12.35
N VAL A 19 11.92 -8.34 -11.21
CA VAL A 19 10.99 -9.46 -11.04
C VAL A 19 9.79 -9.34 -11.98
N SER A 20 9.26 -8.14 -12.22
CA SER A 20 8.15 -7.96 -13.14
C SER A 20 8.46 -8.40 -14.57
N LYS A 21 9.70 -8.18 -15.04
CA LYS A 21 10.13 -8.68 -16.35
C LYS A 21 10.21 -10.19 -16.40
N ILE A 22 10.58 -10.84 -15.31
CA ILE A 22 10.59 -12.30 -15.21
C ILE A 22 9.15 -12.86 -15.18
N LEU A 23 8.22 -12.19 -14.52
CA LEU A 23 6.81 -12.60 -14.50
C LEU A 23 6.20 -12.65 -15.90
N CYS A 24 6.62 -11.76 -16.80
CA CYS A 24 6.11 -11.74 -18.17
C CYS A 24 6.57 -12.94 -19.02
N LEU A 25 7.52 -13.74 -18.53
CA LEU A 25 7.94 -14.99 -19.17
C LEU A 25 7.10 -16.20 -18.71
N MET A 26 6.29 -16.02 -17.67
CA MET A 26 5.40 -17.04 -17.14
C MET A 26 3.98 -16.89 -17.71
N HIS A 27 3.17 -17.91 -17.56
CA HIS A 27 1.77 -17.87 -17.99
C HIS A 27 0.96 -16.87 -17.14
N ASP A 28 0.15 -16.05 -17.82
CA ASP A 28 -0.51 -14.84 -17.29
C ASP A 28 -1.20 -15.01 -15.93
N HIS A 29 -1.98 -16.09 -15.77
CA HIS A 29 -2.66 -16.39 -14.50
C HIS A 29 -1.70 -16.53 -13.31
N TYR A 30 -0.57 -17.22 -13.49
CA TYR A 30 0.43 -17.38 -12.43
C TYR A 30 1.14 -16.07 -12.15
N SER A 31 1.46 -15.32 -13.21
CA SER A 31 2.09 -14.01 -13.12
C SER A 31 1.23 -13.02 -12.35
N LEU A 32 -0.06 -12.96 -12.66
CA LEU A 32 -1.05 -12.16 -11.95
C LEU A 32 -1.19 -12.59 -10.49
N PHE A 33 -1.25 -13.90 -10.24
CA PHE A 33 -1.35 -14.44 -8.88
C PHE A 33 -0.13 -14.05 -8.02
N LEU A 34 1.08 -14.21 -8.55
CA LEU A 34 2.33 -13.85 -7.85
C LEU A 34 2.45 -12.33 -7.66
N LEU A 35 2.11 -11.54 -8.68
CA LEU A 35 2.13 -10.09 -8.61
C LEU A 35 1.27 -9.60 -7.45
N LYS A 36 0.02 -10.04 -7.40
CA LYS A 36 -0.97 -9.66 -6.37
C LYS A 36 -0.59 -10.15 -4.98
N ASN A 37 -0.31 -11.45 -4.84
CA ASN A 37 -0.26 -12.10 -3.53
C ASN A 37 1.14 -12.18 -2.91
N CYS A 38 2.20 -11.92 -3.68
CA CYS A 38 3.57 -12.11 -3.19
C CYS A 38 4.45 -10.87 -3.38
N LEU A 39 4.20 -10.04 -4.40
CA LEU A 39 5.17 -9.06 -4.87
C LEU A 39 4.75 -7.60 -4.70
N CYS A 40 3.45 -7.30 -4.79
CA CYS A 40 2.92 -5.94 -4.61
C CYS A 40 2.95 -5.53 -3.12
N LEU A 41 1.78 -5.44 -2.50
CA LEU A 41 1.64 -5.02 -1.11
C LEU A 41 2.46 -5.87 -0.11
N PRO A 42 2.52 -7.21 -0.21
CA PRO A 42 3.21 -8.04 0.78
C PRO A 42 4.71 -7.73 0.94
N LYS A 43 5.38 -7.31 -0.15
CA LYS A 43 6.80 -6.93 -0.09
C LYS A 43 7.06 -5.64 0.67
N LEU A 44 6.11 -4.71 0.67
CA LEU A 44 6.24 -3.41 1.33
C LEU A 44 5.54 -3.36 2.69
N LEU A 45 4.64 -4.30 2.98
CA LEU A 45 3.76 -4.25 4.15
C LEU A 45 4.52 -4.06 5.47
N TYR A 46 5.69 -4.69 5.63
CA TYR A 46 6.52 -4.49 6.81
C TYR A 46 6.95 -3.02 6.98
N ILE A 47 7.46 -2.40 5.92
CA ILE A 47 7.89 -1.00 5.92
C ILE A 47 6.69 -0.07 6.16
N LEU A 48 5.55 -0.36 5.51
CA LEU A 48 4.32 0.42 5.67
C LEU A 48 3.77 0.38 7.10
N ARG A 49 3.94 -0.75 7.81
CA ARG A 49 3.46 -0.92 9.19
C ARG A 49 4.37 -0.29 10.23
N CYS A 50 5.69 -0.32 9.99
CA CYS A 50 6.68 0.09 10.97
C CYS A 50 7.11 1.56 10.84
N SER A 51 6.83 2.19 9.71
CA SER A 51 7.34 3.52 9.40
C SER A 51 6.25 4.44 8.85
N ALA A 52 6.38 5.74 9.11
CA ALA A 52 5.43 6.77 8.65
C ALA A 52 5.57 7.11 7.14
N VAL A 53 5.58 6.08 6.27
CA VAL A 53 5.77 6.23 4.81
C VAL A 53 4.63 7.00 4.16
N TRP A 54 3.46 7.05 4.80
CA TRP A 54 2.28 7.80 4.35
C TRP A 54 2.55 9.31 4.17
N LYS A 55 3.64 9.85 4.74
CA LYS A 55 4.10 11.22 4.48
C LYS A 55 4.67 11.42 3.07
N PHE A 56 5.13 10.36 2.42
CA PHE A 56 5.82 10.38 1.12
C PHE A 56 5.00 9.62 0.06
N PRO A 57 3.81 10.13 -0.34
CA PRO A 57 2.96 9.45 -1.31
C PRO A 57 3.62 9.31 -2.67
N GLU A 58 4.52 10.22 -3.06
CA GLU A 58 5.18 10.19 -4.36
C GLU A 58 6.06 8.93 -4.53
N VAL A 59 6.77 8.51 -3.49
CA VAL A 59 7.60 7.30 -3.52
C VAL A 59 6.74 6.03 -3.58
N LEU A 60 5.57 6.05 -2.93
CA LEU A 60 4.60 4.95 -3.00
C LEU A 60 3.97 4.86 -4.40
N LYS A 61 3.66 5.99 -5.02
CA LYS A 61 3.17 6.04 -6.41
C LYS A 61 4.21 5.54 -7.41
N GLU A 62 5.50 5.85 -7.21
CA GLU A 62 6.58 5.28 -8.04
C GLU A 62 6.56 3.74 -8.01
N PHE A 63 6.30 3.14 -6.84
CA PHE A 63 6.17 1.68 -6.72
C PHE A 63 4.88 1.16 -7.37
N ASP A 64 3.74 1.79 -7.08
CA ASP A 64 2.44 1.42 -7.65
C ASP A 64 2.44 1.53 -9.18
N GLU A 65 3.21 2.45 -9.75
CA GLU A 65 3.40 2.61 -11.19
C GLU A 65 4.13 1.41 -11.82
N VAL A 66 5.14 0.86 -11.13
CA VAL A 66 5.79 -0.38 -11.56
C VAL A 66 4.80 -1.54 -11.53
N VAL A 67 3.96 -1.63 -10.50
CA VAL A 67 2.90 -2.65 -10.41
C VAL A 67 1.89 -2.48 -11.55
N ARG A 68 1.44 -1.25 -11.82
CA ARG A 68 0.50 -0.91 -12.90
C ARG A 68 1.06 -1.31 -14.26
N SER A 69 2.31 -0.95 -14.54
CA SER A 69 3.00 -1.32 -15.78
C SER A 69 3.14 -2.84 -15.94
N SER A 70 3.49 -3.53 -14.85
CA SER A 70 3.59 -5.00 -14.84
C SER A 70 2.24 -5.67 -15.08
N LEU A 71 1.18 -5.12 -14.49
CA LEU A 71 -0.18 -5.61 -14.69
C LEU A 71 -0.62 -5.42 -16.13
N ALA A 72 -0.32 -4.26 -16.73
CA ALA A 72 -0.62 -3.98 -18.14
C ALA A 72 0.03 -5.00 -19.08
N GLU A 73 1.29 -5.34 -18.81
CA GLU A 73 2.03 -6.37 -19.56
C GLU A 73 1.40 -7.76 -19.40
N ILE A 74 1.07 -8.18 -18.17
CA ILE A 74 0.46 -9.50 -17.89
C ILE A 74 -0.94 -9.65 -18.49
N THR A 75 -1.78 -8.62 -18.40
CA THR A 75 -3.17 -8.70 -18.90
C THR A 75 -3.28 -8.33 -20.38
N ASN A 76 -2.19 -7.84 -20.99
CA ASN A 76 -2.18 -7.27 -22.34
C ASN A 76 -3.27 -6.19 -22.55
N ILE A 77 -3.51 -5.36 -21.53
CA ILE A 77 -4.51 -4.28 -21.52
C ILE A 77 -3.80 -2.99 -21.15
N GLN A 78 -4.13 -1.91 -21.85
CA GLN A 78 -3.66 -0.59 -21.44
C GLN A 78 -4.30 -0.19 -20.10
N MET A 79 -3.46 -0.06 -19.06
CA MET A 79 -3.88 0.36 -17.73
C MET A 79 -4.05 1.88 -17.66
N SER A 80 -5.00 2.43 -18.43
CA SER A 80 -5.41 3.83 -18.29
C SER A 80 -6.13 4.07 -16.96
N ALA A 81 -6.60 5.30 -16.69
CA ALA A 81 -7.17 5.64 -15.39
C ALA A 81 -8.33 4.73 -14.95
N GLU A 82 -9.27 4.40 -15.86
CA GLU A 82 -10.46 3.61 -15.50
C GLU A 82 -10.15 2.12 -15.29
N PRO A 83 -9.45 1.41 -16.21
CA PRO A 83 -9.04 0.03 -15.97
C PRO A 83 -8.15 -0.12 -14.74
N TRP A 84 -7.29 0.88 -14.47
CA TRP A 84 -6.48 0.88 -13.26
C TRP A 84 -7.34 1.02 -12.01
N ARG A 85 -8.29 1.95 -11.97
CA ARG A 85 -9.25 2.10 -10.87
C ARG A 85 -10.05 0.81 -10.65
N GLN A 86 -10.51 0.16 -11.71
CA GLN A 86 -11.21 -1.12 -11.60
C GLN A 86 -10.30 -2.23 -11.08
N ALA A 87 -9.04 -2.28 -11.52
CA ALA A 87 -8.08 -3.29 -11.07
C ALA A 87 -7.83 -3.26 -9.55
N THR A 88 -7.98 -2.09 -8.91
CA THR A 88 -7.78 -1.97 -7.46
C THR A 88 -8.92 -2.55 -6.63
N PHE A 89 -10.12 -2.63 -7.22
CA PHE A 89 -11.29 -3.17 -6.54
C PHE A 89 -11.15 -4.65 -6.20
N PRO A 90 -11.76 -5.13 -5.10
CA PRO A 90 -11.87 -6.55 -4.81
C PRO A 90 -12.47 -7.34 -5.98
N VAL A 91 -12.10 -8.62 -6.08
CA VAL A 91 -12.65 -9.53 -7.10
C VAL A 91 -14.17 -9.64 -7.00
N GLY A 92 -14.72 -9.60 -5.78
CA GLY A 92 -16.17 -9.59 -5.55
C GLY A 92 -16.89 -8.35 -6.10
N LEU A 93 -16.18 -7.27 -6.39
CA LEU A 93 -16.70 -6.04 -7.01
C LEU A 93 -16.27 -5.90 -8.48
N GLY A 94 -15.82 -6.99 -9.11
CA GLY A 94 -15.42 -6.97 -10.52
C GLY A 94 -14.02 -6.37 -10.79
N GLY A 95 -13.19 -6.24 -9.76
CA GLY A 95 -11.79 -5.83 -9.89
C GLY A 95 -10.79 -6.98 -9.82
N LEU A 96 -9.49 -6.65 -9.78
CA LEU A 96 -8.40 -7.64 -9.68
C LEU A 96 -7.86 -7.77 -8.24
N GLY A 97 -8.20 -6.83 -7.37
CA GLY A 97 -7.78 -6.79 -5.97
C GLY A 97 -6.35 -6.34 -5.78
N ILE A 98 -5.84 -5.48 -6.67
CA ILE A 98 -4.51 -4.87 -6.53
C ILE A 98 -4.61 -3.68 -5.57
N ARG A 99 -4.07 -3.82 -4.36
CA ARG A 99 -4.12 -2.74 -3.37
C ARG A 99 -3.06 -1.69 -3.65
N ARG A 100 -3.47 -0.41 -3.71
CA ARG A 100 -2.54 0.73 -3.83
C ARG A 100 -1.81 0.94 -2.53
N THR A 101 -0.50 1.10 -2.62
CA THR A 101 0.32 1.26 -1.42
C THR A 101 0.07 2.59 -0.73
N GLU A 102 -0.27 3.64 -1.49
CA GLU A 102 -0.65 4.96 -0.95
C GLU A 102 -1.87 4.88 -0.02
N GLU A 103 -2.87 4.06 -0.36
CA GLU A 103 -4.11 3.92 0.41
C GLU A 103 -3.92 3.04 1.65
N VAL A 104 -3.02 2.06 1.57
CA VAL A 104 -2.78 1.10 2.65
C VAL A 104 -1.75 1.62 3.65
N ALA A 105 -0.84 2.52 3.27
CA ALA A 105 0.26 2.98 4.12
C ALA A 105 -0.21 3.52 5.48
N LEU A 106 -1.16 4.47 5.46
CA LEU A 106 -1.67 5.09 6.67
C LEU A 106 -2.43 4.11 7.60
N PRO A 107 -3.43 3.35 7.12
CA PRO A 107 -4.12 2.39 7.99
C PRO A 107 -3.21 1.26 8.45
N ALA A 108 -2.24 0.80 7.65
CA ALA A 108 -1.30 -0.24 8.05
C ALA A 108 -0.42 0.21 9.22
N PHE A 109 0.07 1.45 9.18
CA PHE A 109 0.84 2.08 10.25
C PHE A 109 0.01 2.19 11.54
N LEU A 110 -1.20 2.78 11.45
CA LEU A 110 -2.10 2.93 12.60
C LEU A 110 -2.51 1.58 13.20
N ALA A 111 -2.84 0.59 12.38
CA ALA A 111 -3.18 -0.75 12.84
C ALA A 111 -2.02 -1.40 13.60
N SER A 112 -0.77 -1.15 13.18
CA SER A 112 0.41 -1.66 13.87
C SER A 112 0.57 -1.02 15.25
N ILE A 113 0.49 0.31 15.34
CA ILE A 113 0.60 1.04 16.61
C ILE A 113 -0.52 0.62 17.56
N HIS A 114 -1.76 0.59 17.08
CA HIS A 114 -2.90 0.22 17.91
C HIS A 114 -2.77 -1.23 18.44
N SER A 115 -2.25 -2.16 17.63
CA SER A 115 -2.07 -3.55 18.05
C SER A 115 -1.13 -3.74 19.24
N VAL A 116 -0.13 -2.86 19.39
CA VAL A 116 0.86 -2.93 20.49
C VAL A 116 0.55 -1.99 21.64
N GLN A 117 -0.35 -1.02 21.46
CA GLN A 117 -0.67 0.02 22.43
C GLN A 117 -0.98 -0.52 23.83
N LYS A 118 -1.82 -1.57 23.93
CA LYS A 118 -2.17 -2.19 25.22
C LYS A 118 -0.95 -2.79 25.92
N LEU A 119 -0.07 -3.44 25.17
CA LEU A 119 1.15 -4.04 25.71
C LEU A 119 2.13 -2.95 26.17
N VAL A 120 2.33 -1.91 25.36
CA VAL A 120 3.19 -0.77 25.71
C VAL A 120 2.71 -0.12 27.01
N LEU A 121 1.42 0.15 27.16
CA LEU A 121 0.86 0.73 28.38
C LEU A 121 0.99 -0.19 29.61
N SER A 122 1.00 -1.52 29.43
CA SER A 122 1.24 -2.45 30.54
C SER A 122 2.69 -2.48 31.02
N ILE A 123 3.65 -2.24 30.11
CA ILE A 123 5.08 -2.22 30.43
C ILE A 123 5.49 -0.85 30.96
N LEU A 124 5.00 0.22 30.32
CA LEU A 124 5.28 1.60 30.68
C LEU A 124 3.96 2.40 30.81
N PRO A 125 3.35 2.42 32.01
CA PRO A 125 2.16 3.20 32.28
C PRO A 125 2.48 4.70 32.13
N GLY A 126 1.78 5.37 31.22
CA GLY A 126 2.00 6.81 30.94
C GLY A 126 2.90 7.11 29.74
N ALA A 127 3.27 6.11 28.94
CA ALA A 127 3.82 6.36 27.61
C ALA A 127 2.82 7.23 26.81
N ALA A 128 3.23 8.46 26.49
CA ALA A 128 2.43 9.37 25.67
C ALA A 128 2.36 8.83 24.23
N SER A 129 1.25 9.11 23.54
CA SER A 129 1.15 8.88 22.10
C SER A 129 2.24 9.72 21.41
N ASP A 130 3.01 9.11 20.52
CA ASP A 130 4.04 9.83 19.77
C ASP A 130 3.38 10.90 18.88
N SER A 131 4.02 12.06 18.71
CA SER A 131 3.53 13.15 17.84
C SER A 131 3.17 12.68 16.43
N GLU A 132 3.86 11.66 15.92
CA GLU A 132 3.62 11.05 14.61
C GLU A 132 2.31 10.24 14.57
N THR A 133 1.97 9.58 15.68
CA THR A 133 0.74 8.82 15.84
C THR A 133 -0.47 9.75 15.86
N ASP A 134 -0.37 10.86 16.58
CA ASP A 134 -1.45 11.85 16.67
C ASP A 134 -1.71 12.53 15.32
N LEU A 135 -0.64 12.84 14.58
CA LEU A 135 -0.74 13.35 13.21
C LEU A 135 -1.38 12.33 12.27
N ALA A 136 -0.96 11.07 12.34
CA ALA A 136 -1.54 9.98 11.55
C ALA A 136 -3.04 9.79 11.86
N LEU A 137 -3.43 9.84 13.14
CA LEU A 137 -4.82 9.71 13.57
C LEU A 137 -5.69 10.87 13.10
N THR A 138 -5.17 12.10 13.18
CA THR A 138 -5.84 13.31 12.65
C THR A 138 -6.08 13.18 11.16
N ARG A 139 -5.04 12.77 10.41
CA ARG A 139 -5.12 12.55 8.96
C ARG A 139 -6.12 11.44 8.60
N TRP A 140 -6.11 10.34 9.34
CA TRP A 140 -7.04 9.22 9.11
C TRP A 140 -8.49 9.63 9.36
N THR A 141 -8.74 10.35 10.46
CA THR A 141 -10.08 10.87 10.78
C THR A 141 -10.59 11.78 9.66
N PHE A 142 -9.75 12.71 9.19
CA PHE A 142 -10.08 13.57 8.05
C PHE A 142 -10.43 12.77 6.80
N LEU A 143 -9.60 11.78 6.42
CA LEU A 143 -9.84 10.95 5.23
C LEU A 143 -11.12 10.11 5.37
N SER A 144 -11.40 9.56 6.55
CA SER A 144 -12.62 8.77 6.78
C SER A 144 -13.90 9.60 6.61
N CYS A 145 -13.89 10.87 7.04
CA CYS A 145 -15.01 11.80 6.82
C CYS A 145 -15.23 12.11 5.32
N VAL A 146 -14.14 12.33 4.57
CA VAL A 146 -14.20 12.60 3.13
C VAL A 146 -14.74 11.38 2.37
N ILE A 147 -14.25 10.18 2.71
CA ILE A 147 -14.66 8.91 2.09
C ILE A 147 -16.15 8.61 2.33
N SER A 148 -16.67 8.89 3.54
CA SER A 148 -18.12 8.75 3.81
C SER A 148 -19.00 9.71 3.02
N SER A 149 -18.42 10.76 2.43
CA SER A 149 -19.14 11.77 1.65
C SER A 149 -19.18 11.45 0.14
N GLU A 150 -18.31 10.56 -0.35
CA GLU A 150 -18.30 10.13 -1.75
C GLU A 150 -19.07 8.81 -1.95
N PRO A 151 -20.11 8.79 -2.80
CA PRO A 151 -20.82 7.55 -3.10
C PRO A 151 -19.93 6.65 -3.97
N GLY A 152 -19.29 5.65 -3.34
CA GLY A 152 -18.53 4.60 -4.05
C GLY A 152 -17.18 4.23 -3.45
N THR A 153 -16.70 4.93 -2.43
CA THR A 153 -15.41 4.63 -1.80
C THR A 153 -15.59 3.67 -0.62
N PHE A 154 -15.38 2.38 -0.87
CA PHE A 154 -15.49 1.33 0.15
C PHE A 154 -14.20 1.24 0.98
N LEU A 155 -14.34 1.19 2.30
CA LEU A 155 -13.27 0.88 3.24
C LEU A 155 -12.91 -0.62 3.13
N PHE A 156 -11.65 -0.88 2.77
CA PHE A 156 -10.91 -2.17 2.73
C PHE A 156 -11.15 -3.14 1.56
#